data_AF-A0A0M0KAM1-F1
#
_entry.id   AF-A0A0M0KAM1-F1
#
_cell.length_a   1.000
_cell.length_b   1.000
_cell.length_c   1.000
_cell.angle_alpha   90.00
_cell.angle_beta   90.00
_cell.angle_gamma   90.00
#
_symmetry.space_group_name_H-M   'P 1'
#
loop_
_entity.id
_entity.type
_entity.pdbx_description
1 polymer ?
#
loop_
_entity_poly.entity_id
_entity_poly.type
_entity_poly.pdbx_seq_one_letter_code
_entity_poly.pdbx_strand_id
1 'polypeptide(L)'
;MSSVKSAQQIAGTLIKYVHAAGCGVPPERVCHVSVMPCFDKKLEASRDEFFNAAAGEHGCRDVDCVLSSAELLEMVTKRGLPGLAHAPAVLPDVTPPFASLVRSPDASDRLGGGGLGGDGLGVDGPIDGLGGLSLTYAAPGASGGHADYVFRAAAFELFGIRVPEDTPLPWVQGRNADLLELSLKLEGKPVLHFCRAYGFRNIQNLVRRLKNGKCTYHFVELMACPGGCANGGGQPKPPPADVAARTANVEARYIEASSARRRQPLDDPSVAALYADGSFLQGGPLGPNAQRALHTSFKAVVTDEASSLTMQW
;
A
#
# COMPACT_ATOMS: atom_id res chain seq x y z
N MET A 1 -4.28 -6.74 -15.76
CA MET A 1 -3.75 -6.02 -14.58
C MET A 1 -3.69 -7.02 -13.43
N SER A 2 -2.79 -6.84 -12.45
CA SER A 2 -2.82 -7.65 -11.21
C SER A 2 -4.18 -7.50 -10.55
N SER A 3 -4.72 -8.58 -9.96
CA SER A 3 -5.96 -8.54 -9.20
C SER A 3 -5.75 -8.12 -7.74
N VAL A 4 -4.51 -7.99 -7.27
CA VAL A 4 -4.23 -7.59 -5.89
C VAL A 4 -4.73 -6.16 -5.64
N LYS A 5 -5.44 -5.94 -4.53
CA LYS A 5 -5.88 -4.62 -4.06
C LYS A 5 -4.68 -3.71 -3.81
N SER A 6 -4.87 -2.38 -3.84
CA SER A 6 -3.78 -1.47 -3.45
C SER A 6 -3.48 -1.56 -1.96
N ALA A 7 -2.28 -1.11 -1.56
CA ALA A 7 -1.87 -1.07 -0.15
C ALA A 7 -2.89 -0.34 0.75
N GLN A 8 -3.53 0.72 0.25
CA GLN A 8 -4.58 1.45 0.99
C GLN A 8 -5.77 0.53 1.31
N GLN A 9 -6.25 -0.20 0.32
CA GLN A 9 -7.44 -1.05 0.46
C GLN A 9 -7.13 -2.29 1.28
N ILE A 10 -5.95 -2.90 1.07
CA ILE A 10 -5.47 -4.01 1.92
C ILE A 10 -5.38 -3.55 3.38
N ALA A 11 -4.80 -2.39 3.66
CA ALA A 11 -4.72 -1.86 5.02
C ALA A 11 -6.11 -1.69 5.63
N GLY A 12 -7.07 -1.14 4.88
CA GLY A 12 -8.46 -1.01 5.30
C GLY A 12 -9.12 -2.35 5.68
N THR A 13 -8.97 -3.34 4.81
CA THR A 13 -9.46 -4.71 5.09
C THR A 13 -8.83 -5.27 6.37
N LEU A 14 -7.51 -5.18 6.53
CA LEU A 14 -6.83 -5.73 7.71
C LEU A 14 -7.17 -4.99 9.00
N ILE A 15 -7.30 -3.66 8.97
CA ILE A 15 -7.71 -2.85 10.13
C ILE A 15 -9.11 -3.26 10.60
N LYS A 16 -10.07 -3.33 9.67
CA LYS A 16 -11.48 -3.52 10.03
C LYS A 16 -11.85 -4.97 10.31
N TYR A 17 -11.29 -5.93 9.59
CA TYR A 17 -11.71 -7.32 9.68
C TYR A 17 -10.73 -8.24 10.41
N VAL A 18 -9.51 -7.77 10.67
CA VAL A 18 -8.53 -8.52 11.46
C VAL A 18 -8.27 -7.84 12.78
N HIS A 19 -7.82 -6.58 12.76
CA HIS A 19 -7.46 -5.89 14.00
C HIS A 19 -8.69 -5.59 14.87
N ALA A 20 -9.70 -4.93 14.32
CA ALA A 20 -10.92 -4.58 15.07
C ALA A 20 -11.64 -5.83 15.60
N ALA A 21 -11.72 -6.88 14.78
CA ALA A 21 -12.26 -8.18 15.20
C ALA A 21 -11.49 -8.77 16.39
N GLY A 22 -10.15 -8.71 16.37
CA GLY A 22 -9.31 -9.11 17.50
C GLY A 22 -9.53 -8.28 18.78
N CYS A 23 -10.02 -7.05 18.64
CA CYS A 23 -10.39 -6.16 19.75
C CYS A 23 -11.88 -6.28 20.14
N GLY A 24 -12.67 -7.16 19.53
CA GLY A 24 -14.11 -7.26 19.77
C GLY A 24 -14.92 -6.06 19.28
N VAL A 25 -14.35 -5.24 18.38
CA VAL A 25 -15.00 -4.06 17.80
C VAL A 25 -15.53 -4.40 16.41
N PRO A 26 -16.83 -4.23 16.14
CA PRO A 26 -17.37 -4.52 14.82
C PRO A 26 -16.90 -3.47 13.79
N PRO A 27 -16.75 -3.86 12.51
CA PRO A 27 -16.11 -3.03 11.48
C PRO A 27 -16.83 -1.69 11.23
N GLU A 28 -18.15 -1.64 11.38
CA GLU A 28 -18.96 -0.42 11.23
C GLU A 28 -18.69 0.63 12.32
N ARG A 29 -18.07 0.24 13.43
CA ARG A 29 -17.65 1.16 14.51
C ARG A 29 -16.23 1.68 14.32
N VAL A 30 -15.55 1.30 13.25
CA VAL A 30 -14.18 1.73 12.94
C VAL A 30 -14.19 2.70 11.77
N CYS A 31 -13.73 3.93 12.03
CA CYS A 31 -13.45 4.91 10.98
C CYS A 31 -11.97 4.83 10.59
N HIS A 32 -11.70 4.29 9.41
CA HIS A 32 -10.38 4.23 8.80
C HIS A 32 -10.16 5.45 7.90
N VAL A 33 -9.26 6.33 8.36
CA VAL A 33 -8.80 7.51 7.61
C VAL A 33 -7.41 7.25 7.05
N SER A 34 -7.24 7.47 5.75
CA SER A 34 -5.96 7.30 5.06
C SER A 34 -5.40 8.64 4.61
N VAL A 35 -4.08 8.85 4.78
CA VAL A 35 -3.39 10.06 4.31
C VAL A 35 -2.54 9.70 3.10
N MET A 36 -2.82 10.33 1.96
CA MET A 36 -2.28 9.94 0.66
C MET A 36 -1.72 11.14 -0.12
N PRO A 37 -0.62 10.99 -0.87
CA PRO A 37 -0.10 12.07 -1.71
C PRO A 37 -0.89 12.24 -3.03
N CYS A 38 -2.09 11.67 -3.16
CA CYS A 38 -2.82 11.56 -4.42
C CYS A 38 -4.33 11.74 -4.22
N PHE A 39 -4.98 12.49 -5.12
CA PHE A 39 -6.43 12.66 -5.11
C PHE A 39 -7.19 11.44 -5.63
N ASP A 40 -6.62 10.69 -6.58
CA ASP A 40 -7.27 9.49 -7.15
C ASP A 40 -7.51 8.41 -6.08
N LYS A 41 -6.77 8.44 -4.97
CA LYS A 41 -7.02 7.55 -3.82
C LYS A 41 -8.38 7.77 -3.16
N LYS A 42 -8.95 8.97 -3.28
CA LYS A 42 -10.35 9.25 -2.89
C LYS A 42 -11.33 8.51 -3.79
N LEU A 43 -11.10 8.59 -5.11
CA LEU A 43 -11.90 7.89 -6.11
C LEU A 43 -11.80 6.37 -5.93
N GLU A 44 -10.60 5.87 -5.62
CA GLU A 44 -10.40 4.47 -5.28
C GLU A 44 -11.22 4.07 -4.05
N ALA A 45 -11.16 4.84 -2.96
CA ALA A 45 -11.92 4.56 -1.73
C ALA A 45 -13.44 4.60 -1.93
N SER A 46 -13.94 5.40 -2.87
CA SER A 46 -15.37 5.51 -3.14
C SER A 46 -15.94 4.37 -4.00
N ARG A 47 -15.12 3.52 -4.61
CA ARG A 47 -15.61 2.42 -5.48
C ARG A 47 -16.49 1.44 -4.70
N ASP A 48 -17.60 1.04 -5.29
CA ASP A 48 -18.58 0.13 -4.66
C ASP A 48 -18.01 -1.27 -4.37
N GLU A 49 -17.00 -1.71 -5.13
CA GLU A 49 -16.31 -2.98 -4.90
C GLU A 49 -15.55 -3.05 -3.56
N PHE A 50 -15.32 -1.90 -2.90
CA PHE A 50 -14.72 -1.83 -1.57
C PHE A 50 -15.74 -1.49 -0.48
N PHE A 51 -17.03 -1.63 -0.79
CA PHE A 51 -18.13 -1.53 0.17
C PHE A 51 -18.71 -2.91 0.47
N ASN A 52 -18.71 -3.27 1.74
CA ASN A 52 -19.32 -4.49 2.24
C ASN A 52 -20.71 -4.17 2.82
N ALA A 53 -21.75 -4.41 2.02
CA ALA A 53 -23.14 -4.21 2.43
C ALA A 53 -23.59 -5.15 3.57
N ALA A 54 -22.88 -6.27 3.79
CA ALA A 54 -23.21 -7.23 4.85
C ALA A 54 -22.59 -6.88 6.21
N ALA A 55 -21.78 -5.82 6.28
CA ALA A 55 -21.14 -5.37 7.52
C ALA A 55 -22.03 -4.40 8.30
N GLY A 56 -22.78 -4.91 9.28
CA GLY A 56 -23.70 -4.11 10.09
C GLY A 56 -24.95 -3.63 9.32
N GLU A 57 -25.77 -2.79 9.96
CA GLU A 57 -27.04 -2.32 9.39
C GLU A 57 -26.86 -1.38 8.18
N HIS A 58 -25.76 -0.64 8.11
CA HIS A 58 -25.49 0.36 7.08
C HIS A 58 -24.38 -0.04 6.10
N GLY A 59 -23.80 -1.24 6.24
CA GLY A 59 -22.61 -1.64 5.51
C GLY A 59 -21.35 -0.90 5.97
N CYS A 60 -20.21 -1.31 5.43
CA CYS A 60 -18.90 -0.77 5.81
C CYS A 60 -17.95 -0.69 4.61
N ARG A 61 -17.24 0.45 4.47
CA ARG A 61 -16.15 0.59 3.48
C ARG A 61 -14.83 0.10 4.03
N ASP A 62 -13.95 -0.41 3.17
CA ASP A 62 -12.55 -0.69 3.56
C ASP A 62 -11.84 0.61 4.02
N VAL A 63 -12.14 1.74 3.37
CA VAL A 63 -11.56 3.07 3.66
C VAL A 63 -12.67 4.11 3.70
N ASP A 64 -12.87 4.77 4.83
CA ASP A 64 -13.99 5.70 5.02
C ASP A 64 -13.65 7.12 4.55
N CYS A 65 -12.40 7.53 4.74
CA CYS A 65 -11.94 8.87 4.38
C CYS A 65 -10.51 8.83 3.86
N VAL A 66 -10.25 9.61 2.81
CA VAL A 66 -8.90 9.84 2.31
C VAL A 66 -8.61 11.33 2.36
N LEU A 67 -7.58 11.71 3.09
CA LEU A 67 -7.02 13.05 3.16
C LEU A 67 -5.76 13.12 2.30
N SER A 68 -5.65 14.16 1.48
CA SER A 68 -4.40 14.45 0.81
C SER A 68 -3.37 15.01 1.78
N SER A 69 -2.08 14.91 1.45
CA SER A 69 -1.00 15.54 2.22
C SER A 69 -1.20 17.06 2.35
N ALA A 70 -1.71 17.72 1.29
CA ALA A 70 -2.04 19.15 1.32
C ALA A 70 -3.24 19.47 2.25
N GLU A 71 -4.30 18.67 2.22
CA GLU A 71 -5.48 18.86 3.08
C GLU A 71 -5.15 18.64 4.56
N LEU A 72 -4.32 17.65 4.88
CA LEU A 72 -3.85 17.44 6.25
C LEU A 72 -3.06 18.66 6.73
N LEU A 73 -2.15 19.18 5.91
CA LEU A 73 -1.36 20.38 6.25
C LEU A 73 -2.24 21.60 6.47
N GLU A 74 -3.25 21.80 5.61
CA GLU A 74 -4.23 22.87 5.75
C GLU A 74 -5.02 22.73 7.06
N MET A 75 -5.47 21.51 7.40
CA MET A 75 -6.21 21.24 8.63
C MET A 75 -5.38 21.52 9.89
N VAL A 76 -4.11 21.07 9.91
CA VAL A 76 -3.17 21.33 11.02
C VAL A 76 -2.98 22.84 11.20
N THR A 77 -2.77 23.56 10.09
CA THR A 77 -2.56 25.02 10.09
C THR A 77 -3.79 25.77 10.60
N LYS A 78 -4.98 25.44 10.07
CA LYS A 78 -6.26 26.09 10.46
C LYS A 78 -6.62 25.87 11.93
N ARG A 79 -6.24 24.73 12.49
CA ARG A 79 -6.49 24.41 13.91
C ARG A 79 -5.45 25.00 14.86
N GLY A 80 -4.43 25.68 14.36
CA GLY A 80 -3.33 26.21 15.18
C GLY A 80 -2.55 25.12 15.91
N LEU A 81 -2.58 23.89 15.39
CA LEU A 81 -1.79 22.79 15.97
C LEU A 81 -0.30 23.07 15.71
N PRO A 82 0.60 22.68 16.62
CA PRO A 82 2.04 22.79 16.37
C PRO A 82 2.33 22.09 15.04
N GLY A 83 2.98 22.82 14.13
CA GLY A 83 3.23 22.31 12.79
C GLY A 83 3.96 20.97 12.84
N LEU A 84 3.80 20.14 11.79
CA LEU A 84 4.47 18.84 11.67
C LEU A 84 6.00 18.92 11.79
N ALA A 85 6.59 20.11 11.71
CA ALA A 85 8.00 20.37 12.02
C ALA A 85 8.39 20.03 13.46
N HIS A 86 7.45 20.03 14.40
CA HIS A 86 7.66 19.63 15.80
C HIS A 86 7.31 18.16 16.06
N ALA A 87 6.84 17.42 15.06
CA ALA A 87 6.65 15.99 15.19
C ALA A 87 8.03 15.33 15.46
N PRO A 88 8.11 14.36 16.36
CA PRO A 88 9.37 13.70 16.65
C PRO A 88 9.93 13.08 15.37
N ALA A 89 11.23 13.31 15.11
CA ALA A 89 11.92 12.78 13.94
C ALA A 89 11.93 11.24 13.90
N VAL A 90 11.84 10.63 15.09
CA VAL A 90 11.67 9.20 15.29
C VAL A 90 10.28 9.02 15.89
N LEU A 91 9.36 8.45 15.11
CA LEU A 91 8.10 7.97 15.68
C LEU A 91 8.44 6.89 16.72
N PRO A 92 7.77 6.87 17.89
CA PRO A 92 8.01 5.84 18.90
C PRO A 92 7.94 4.45 18.24
N ASP A 93 8.72 3.51 18.77
CA ASP A 93 8.59 2.12 18.34
C ASP A 93 7.20 1.67 18.76
N VAL A 94 6.34 1.44 17.78
CA VAL A 94 4.96 1.10 18.05
C VAL A 94 4.79 -0.37 17.75
N THR A 95 4.13 -1.05 18.69
CA THR A 95 3.79 -2.45 18.55
C THR A 95 3.18 -2.69 17.17
N PRO A 96 3.76 -3.58 16.35
CA PRO A 96 3.25 -3.82 15.01
C PRO A 96 1.76 -4.13 15.08
N PRO A 97 0.97 -3.63 14.13
CA PRO A 97 -0.41 -4.06 14.04
C PRO A 97 -0.36 -5.57 13.85
N PHE A 98 -1.20 -6.30 14.58
CA PHE A 98 -1.19 -7.77 14.63
C PHE A 98 -0.11 -8.43 15.47
N ALA A 99 0.68 -7.71 16.28
CA ALA A 99 1.54 -8.38 17.27
C ALA A 99 0.72 -9.30 18.20
N SER A 100 -0.55 -8.95 18.47
CA SER A 100 -1.50 -9.80 19.21
C SER A 100 -1.89 -11.09 18.48
N LEU A 101 -1.72 -11.17 17.15
CA LEU A 101 -1.92 -12.41 16.39
C LEU A 101 -0.75 -13.38 16.57
N VAL A 102 0.45 -12.89 16.90
CA VAL A 102 1.61 -13.72 17.21
C VAL A 102 1.41 -14.30 18.61
N ARG A 103 0.82 -15.49 18.69
CA ARG A 103 0.70 -16.24 19.95
C ARG A 103 2.11 -16.57 20.44
N SER A 104 2.52 -16.04 21.59
CA SER A 104 3.74 -16.51 22.26
C SER A 104 3.51 -17.95 22.76
N PRO A 105 4.44 -18.89 22.56
CA PRO A 105 4.32 -20.25 23.11
C PRO A 105 4.19 -20.28 24.64
N ASP A 106 4.63 -19.21 25.32
CA ASP A 106 4.53 -19.05 26.78
C ASP A 106 3.18 -18.48 27.26
N ALA A 107 2.25 -18.13 26.36
CA ALA A 107 0.95 -17.54 26.70
C ALA A 107 -0.12 -18.58 27.07
N SER A 108 0.28 -19.83 27.35
CA SER A 108 -0.63 -20.85 27.92
C SER A 108 -0.98 -20.58 29.39
N ASP A 109 -0.25 -19.67 30.07
CA ASP A 109 -0.39 -19.45 31.52
C ASP A 109 -1.22 -18.20 31.91
N ARG A 110 -1.88 -17.54 30.95
CA ARG A 110 -2.75 -16.36 31.22
C ARG A 110 -4.23 -16.53 30.87
N LEU A 111 -4.63 -17.75 30.49
CA LEU A 111 -6.06 -18.13 30.36
C LEU A 111 -6.47 -19.12 31.46
N GLY A 112 -5.92 -18.95 32.66
CA GLY A 112 -6.38 -19.61 33.87
C GLY A 112 -7.26 -18.68 34.71
N GLY A 113 -8.58 -18.87 34.61
CA GLY A 113 -9.57 -18.54 35.64
C GLY A 113 -9.70 -17.08 36.11
N GLY A 114 -10.66 -16.33 35.57
CA GLY A 114 -11.14 -15.08 36.17
C GLY A 114 -12.47 -14.65 35.55
N GLY A 115 -13.52 -14.60 36.36
CA GLY A 115 -14.91 -14.53 35.92
C GLY A 115 -15.35 -13.27 35.19
N LEU A 116 -16.43 -13.43 34.43
CA LEU A 116 -17.27 -12.36 33.91
C LEU A 116 -17.92 -11.61 35.08
N GLY A 117 -17.43 -10.41 35.38
CA GLY A 117 -18.05 -9.52 36.35
C GLY A 117 -17.31 -8.18 36.37
N GLY A 118 -17.98 -7.12 35.91
CA GLY A 118 -17.42 -5.78 35.95
C GLY A 118 -17.97 -4.90 34.83
N ASP A 119 -19.05 -4.19 35.16
CA ASP A 119 -19.66 -3.14 34.36
C ASP A 119 -18.63 -2.05 33.96
N GLY A 120 -18.69 -1.60 32.70
CA GLY A 120 -17.96 -0.41 32.25
C GLY A 120 -16.98 -0.60 31.09
N LEU A 121 -17.43 -1.14 29.96
CA LEU A 121 -16.73 -0.91 28.68
C LEU A 121 -17.00 0.54 28.24
N GLY A 122 -16.23 1.48 28.77
CA GLY A 122 -16.17 2.85 28.30
C GLY A 122 -15.77 2.88 26.82
N VAL A 123 -16.75 2.96 25.94
CA VAL A 123 -16.61 2.93 24.48
C VAL A 123 -16.44 4.32 23.84
N ASP A 124 -16.20 5.34 24.66
CA ASP A 124 -16.12 6.75 24.22
C ASP A 124 -14.70 7.34 24.25
N GLY A 125 -13.66 6.49 24.21
CA GLY A 125 -12.27 6.90 24.02
C GLY A 125 -11.74 6.46 22.65
N PRO A 126 -10.71 7.13 22.07
CA PRO A 126 -9.93 6.52 21.00
C PRO A 126 -9.49 5.14 21.47
N ILE A 127 -9.62 4.12 20.62
CA ILE A 127 -9.14 2.77 20.92
C ILE A 127 -7.63 2.89 21.14
N ASP A 128 -7.21 2.99 22.41
CA ASP A 128 -5.82 3.02 22.87
C ASP A 128 -5.18 1.67 22.53
N GLY A 129 -4.75 1.55 21.26
CA GLY A 129 -4.38 0.30 20.61
C GLY A 129 -4.18 0.44 19.10
N LEU A 130 -4.69 1.51 18.49
CA LEU A 130 -4.35 1.93 17.11
C LEU A 130 -2.93 2.52 16.98
N GLY A 131 -2.14 2.46 18.06
CA GLY A 131 -0.74 2.82 18.07
C GLY A 131 0.02 2.01 17.02
N GLY A 132 0.25 2.67 15.88
CA GLY A 132 1.32 2.42 14.93
C GLY A 132 1.18 1.17 14.07
N LEU A 133 0.33 1.31 13.07
CA LEU A 133 0.35 0.49 11.87
C LEU A 133 1.69 0.69 11.10
N SER A 134 2.70 -0.16 11.32
CA SER A 134 3.88 -0.24 10.45
C SER A 134 3.83 -1.51 9.60
N LEU A 135 2.87 -1.59 8.67
CA LEU A 135 2.89 -2.55 7.54
C LEU A 135 3.94 -2.12 6.50
N THR A 136 5.12 -1.69 6.94
CA THR A 136 6.12 -1.08 6.07
C THR A 136 6.99 -2.16 5.46
N TYR A 137 6.59 -2.65 4.28
CA TYR A 137 7.59 -3.06 3.32
C TYR A 137 8.28 -1.80 2.81
N ALA A 138 9.51 -1.61 3.25
CA ALA A 138 10.30 -0.44 2.99
C ALA A 138 11.29 -0.67 1.84
N ALA A 139 10.80 -0.76 0.61
CA ALA A 139 11.71 -0.81 -0.53
C ALA A 139 12.06 0.60 -1.04
N PRO A 140 13.28 0.79 -1.56
CA PRO A 140 13.69 2.06 -2.15
C PRO A 140 12.73 2.49 -3.28
N GLY A 141 12.43 3.78 -3.33
CA GLY A 141 11.76 4.42 -4.47
C GLY A 141 10.34 4.93 -4.19
N ALA A 142 9.94 5.95 -4.95
CA ALA A 142 8.66 6.64 -4.84
C ALA A 142 7.40 5.79 -5.10
N SER A 143 7.54 4.51 -5.47
CA SER A 143 6.46 3.54 -5.68
C SER A 143 6.33 2.48 -4.56
N GLY A 144 7.15 2.57 -3.51
CA GLY A 144 7.22 1.54 -2.46
C GLY A 144 7.91 0.25 -2.91
N GLY A 145 8.67 0.30 -4.00
CA GLY A 145 9.56 -0.75 -4.50
C GLY A 145 8.89 -2.11 -4.79
N HIS A 146 7.62 -2.09 -5.22
CA HIS A 146 6.88 -3.30 -5.61
C HIS A 146 7.58 -4.03 -6.77
N ALA A 147 7.98 -3.32 -7.83
CA ALA A 147 8.70 -3.94 -8.94
C ALA A 147 10.02 -4.60 -8.51
N ASP A 148 10.72 -4.05 -7.50
CA ASP A 148 11.96 -4.64 -6.99
C ASP A 148 11.66 -5.97 -6.29
N TYR A 149 10.63 -5.99 -5.43
CA TYR A 149 10.19 -7.22 -4.76
C TYR A 149 9.78 -8.29 -5.76
N VAL A 150 8.90 -7.95 -6.70
CA VAL A 150 8.39 -8.88 -7.72
C VAL A 150 9.53 -9.39 -8.61
N PHE A 151 10.51 -8.54 -8.95
CA PHE A 151 11.67 -8.98 -9.73
C PHE A 151 12.50 -10.03 -9.00
N ARG A 152 12.78 -9.81 -7.71
CA ARG A 152 13.55 -10.75 -6.88
C ARG A 152 12.81 -12.06 -6.70
N ALA A 153 11.51 -12.00 -6.38
CA ALA A 153 10.66 -13.17 -6.26
C ALA A 153 10.62 -13.96 -7.58
N ALA A 154 10.36 -13.28 -8.72
CA ALA A 154 10.34 -13.93 -10.03
C ALA A 154 11.69 -14.53 -10.43
N ALA A 155 12.81 -13.85 -10.14
CA ALA A 155 14.15 -14.38 -10.41
C ALA A 155 14.41 -15.69 -9.63
N PHE A 156 13.99 -15.74 -8.36
CA PHE A 156 14.14 -16.92 -7.54
C PHE A 156 13.17 -18.04 -7.92
N GLU A 157 11.87 -17.74 -8.03
CA GLU A 157 10.83 -18.74 -8.29
C GLU A 157 10.94 -19.35 -9.69
N LEU A 158 11.28 -18.56 -10.71
CA LEU A 158 11.29 -19.02 -12.10
C LEU A 158 12.66 -19.54 -12.55
N PHE A 159 13.75 -19.06 -11.95
CA PHE A 159 15.12 -19.37 -12.41
C PHE A 159 16.05 -19.85 -11.29
N GLY A 160 15.60 -19.94 -10.04
CA GLY A 160 16.43 -20.31 -8.90
C GLY A 160 17.49 -19.28 -8.53
N ILE A 161 17.42 -18.06 -9.08
CA ILE A 161 18.42 -17.02 -8.87
C ILE A 161 18.03 -16.14 -7.69
N ARG A 162 18.77 -16.26 -6.60
CA ARG A 162 18.62 -15.38 -5.44
C ARG A 162 19.40 -14.09 -5.65
N VAL A 163 18.70 -12.96 -5.73
CA VAL A 163 19.31 -11.63 -5.78
C VAL A 163 19.28 -11.03 -4.37
N PRO A 164 20.44 -10.78 -3.73
CA PRO A 164 20.51 -10.30 -2.34
C PRO A 164 19.80 -8.96 -2.14
N GLU A 165 19.09 -8.83 -1.01
CA GLU A 165 18.17 -7.72 -0.74
C GLU A 165 18.86 -6.37 -0.58
N ASP A 166 20.06 -6.39 0.00
CA ASP A 166 20.94 -5.25 0.21
C ASP A 166 21.62 -4.78 -1.09
N THR A 167 21.56 -5.60 -2.14
CA THR A 167 22.14 -5.26 -3.45
C THR A 167 21.14 -4.48 -4.28
N PRO A 168 21.40 -3.20 -4.65
CA PRO A 168 20.52 -2.44 -5.52
C PRO A 168 20.31 -3.13 -6.87
N LEU A 169 19.08 -3.15 -7.38
CA LEU A 169 18.82 -3.68 -8.71
C LEU A 169 19.39 -2.73 -9.78
N PRO A 170 20.05 -3.25 -10.84
CA PRO A 170 20.69 -2.44 -11.86
C PRO A 170 19.68 -1.91 -12.88
N TRP A 171 18.76 -1.05 -12.42
CA TRP A 171 17.81 -0.35 -13.28
C TRP A 171 18.55 0.54 -14.28
N VAL A 172 18.22 0.40 -15.55
CA VAL A 172 18.77 1.20 -16.65
C VAL A 172 17.76 2.25 -17.03
N GLN A 173 18.19 3.52 -17.09
CA GLN A 173 17.35 4.59 -17.60
C GLN A 173 17.08 4.39 -19.10
N GLY A 174 15.81 4.40 -19.46
CA GLY A 174 15.36 4.42 -20.84
C GLY A 174 15.39 5.84 -21.40
N ARG A 175 14.33 6.20 -22.13
CA ARG A 175 14.24 7.49 -22.85
C ARG A 175 14.22 8.74 -21.97
N ASN A 176 13.88 8.60 -20.69
CA ASN A 176 13.84 9.68 -19.71
C ASN A 176 13.95 9.09 -18.29
N ALA A 177 14.10 9.95 -17.29
CA ALA A 177 14.27 9.56 -15.89
C ALA A 177 13.08 8.76 -15.31
N ASP A 178 11.89 8.90 -15.89
CA ASP A 178 10.65 8.23 -15.45
C ASP A 178 10.38 6.90 -16.18
N LEU A 179 11.30 6.46 -17.03
CA LEU A 179 11.24 5.17 -17.70
C LEU A 179 12.48 4.36 -17.33
N LEU A 180 12.31 3.35 -16.48
CA LEU A 180 13.40 2.46 -16.06
C LEU A 180 13.14 1.05 -16.55
N GLU A 181 14.19 0.37 -16.98
CA GLU A 181 14.16 -0.98 -17.52
C GLU A 181 15.13 -1.87 -16.75
N LEU A 182 14.74 -3.12 -16.50
CA LEU A 182 15.56 -4.10 -15.80
C LEU A 182 15.44 -5.45 -16.49
N SER A 183 16.56 -6.12 -16.73
CA SER A 183 16.57 -7.44 -17.34
C SER A 183 17.42 -8.42 -16.56
N LEU A 184 16.88 -9.61 -16.32
CA LEU A 184 17.70 -10.77 -15.93
C LEU A 184 18.17 -11.46 -17.20
N LYS A 185 19.47 -11.73 -17.31
CA LYS A 185 20.05 -12.44 -18.45
C LYS A 185 20.68 -13.75 -18.01
N LEU A 186 20.38 -14.82 -18.74
CA LEU A 186 21.03 -16.12 -18.64
C LEU A 186 21.74 -16.40 -19.98
N GLU A 187 23.02 -16.74 -19.94
CA GLU A 187 23.83 -16.98 -21.15
C GLU A 187 23.75 -15.82 -22.17
N GLY A 188 23.69 -14.59 -21.67
CA GLY A 188 23.56 -13.38 -22.50
C GLY A 188 22.15 -13.11 -23.05
N LYS A 189 21.19 -14.02 -22.87
CA LYS A 189 19.80 -13.87 -23.34
C LYS A 189 18.90 -13.33 -22.22
N PRO A 190 18.04 -12.33 -22.50
CA PRO A 190 17.09 -11.83 -21.51
C PRO A 190 16.01 -12.88 -21.23
N VAL A 191 15.86 -13.26 -19.96
CA VAL A 191 14.85 -14.24 -19.49
C VAL A 191 13.77 -13.61 -18.62
N LEU A 192 14.08 -12.48 -17.98
CA LEU A 192 13.08 -11.59 -17.38
C LEU A 192 13.33 -10.18 -17.86
N HIS A 193 12.25 -9.42 -18.03
CA HIS A 193 12.30 -8.06 -18.54
C HIS A 193 11.19 -7.23 -17.90
N PHE A 194 11.58 -6.27 -17.09
CA PHE A 194 10.72 -5.47 -16.24
C PHE A 194 10.82 -4.01 -16.66
N CYS A 195 9.72 -3.26 -16.48
CA CYS A 195 9.66 -1.83 -16.76
C CYS A 195 8.97 -1.09 -15.62
N ARG A 196 9.53 0.06 -15.24
CA ARG A 196 8.82 1.12 -14.53
C ARG A 196 8.54 2.24 -15.52
N ALA A 197 7.27 2.60 -15.68
CA ALA A 197 6.87 3.69 -16.56
C ALA A 197 5.98 4.67 -15.78
N TYR A 198 6.58 5.79 -15.37
CA TYR A 198 5.92 6.84 -14.62
C TYR A 198 5.54 8.01 -15.53
N GLY A 199 4.43 8.67 -15.21
CA GLY A 199 3.89 9.76 -16.02
C GLY A 199 3.02 9.27 -17.19
N PHE A 200 1.91 9.97 -17.41
CA PHE A 200 0.95 9.67 -18.50
C PHE A 200 1.59 9.56 -19.89
N ARG A 201 2.62 10.35 -20.19
CA ARG A 201 3.33 10.26 -21.48
C ARG A 201 3.98 8.90 -21.69
N ASN A 202 4.66 8.37 -20.66
CA ASN A 202 5.29 7.05 -20.72
C ASN A 202 4.23 5.95 -20.77
N ILE A 203 3.15 6.08 -19.98
CA ILE A 203 2.00 5.15 -20.01
C ILE A 203 1.39 5.07 -21.40
N GLN A 204 1.08 6.21 -22.02
CA GLN A 204 0.50 6.26 -23.37
C GLN A 204 1.42 5.58 -24.41
N ASN A 205 2.72 5.85 -24.35
CA ASN A 205 3.68 5.21 -25.24
C ASN A 205 3.75 3.70 -25.03
N LEU A 206 3.74 3.24 -23.78
CA LEU A 206 3.72 1.81 -23.47
C LEU A 206 2.44 1.14 -23.95
N VAL A 207 1.27 1.74 -23.71
CA VAL A 207 -0.02 1.20 -24.17
C VAL A 207 -0.05 1.08 -25.70
N ARG A 208 0.50 2.07 -26.43
CA ARG A 208 0.65 1.96 -27.89
C ARG A 208 1.55 0.79 -28.29
N ARG A 209 2.67 0.58 -27.59
CA ARG A 209 3.56 -0.58 -27.84
C ARG A 209 2.86 -1.90 -27.56
N LEU A 210 2.08 -2.00 -26.48
CA LEU A 210 1.28 -3.17 -26.15
C LEU A 210 0.26 -3.49 -27.25
N LYS A 211 -0.54 -2.49 -27.67
CA LYS A 211 -1.53 -2.64 -28.73
C LYS A 211 -0.93 -3.07 -30.07
N ASN A 212 0.30 -2.63 -30.36
CA ASN A 212 0.98 -2.95 -31.60
C ASN A 212 1.85 -4.22 -31.53
N GLY A 213 1.79 -4.99 -30.43
CA GLY A 213 2.60 -6.20 -30.26
C GLY A 213 4.11 -5.96 -30.14
N LYS A 214 4.53 -4.73 -29.77
CA LYS A 214 5.93 -4.29 -29.64
C LYS A 214 6.40 -4.13 -28.19
N CYS A 215 5.59 -4.58 -27.23
CA CYS A 215 5.96 -4.60 -25.83
C CYS A 215 6.69 -5.91 -25.52
N THR A 216 7.89 -5.83 -24.95
CA THR A 216 8.75 -6.98 -24.62
C THR A 216 8.90 -7.18 -23.12
N TYR A 217 8.17 -6.43 -22.30
CA TYR A 217 8.23 -6.52 -20.85
C TYR A 217 7.30 -7.63 -20.36
N HIS A 218 7.79 -8.45 -19.45
CA HIS A 218 7.04 -9.47 -18.72
C HIS A 218 6.27 -8.87 -17.53
N PHE A 219 6.80 -7.78 -16.96
CA PHE A 219 6.17 -7.04 -15.87
C PHE A 219 6.32 -5.54 -16.09
N VAL A 220 5.27 -4.79 -15.75
CA VAL A 220 5.27 -3.33 -15.83
C VAL A 220 4.65 -2.74 -14.57
N GLU A 221 5.40 -1.87 -13.90
CA GLU A 221 4.90 -0.97 -12.85
C GLU A 221 4.57 0.40 -13.45
N LEU A 222 3.35 0.88 -13.20
CA LEU A 222 2.83 2.13 -13.76
C LEU A 222 2.49 3.10 -12.63
N MET A 223 2.90 4.36 -12.81
CA MET A 223 2.46 5.47 -11.96
C MET A 223 2.00 6.63 -12.84
N ALA A 224 0.84 7.21 -12.53
CA ALA A 224 0.26 8.30 -13.33
C ALA A 224 1.12 9.58 -13.29
N CYS A 225 1.71 9.87 -12.14
CA CYS A 225 2.55 11.05 -11.91
C CYS A 225 4.02 10.78 -12.29
N PRO A 226 4.70 11.71 -12.98
CA PRO A 226 6.17 11.72 -13.08
C PRO A 226 6.78 11.76 -11.67
N GLY A 227 7.82 10.98 -11.39
CA GLY A 227 8.39 10.84 -10.05
C GLY A 227 7.54 10.01 -9.08
N GLY A 228 6.53 9.29 -9.57
CA GLY A 228 5.71 8.39 -8.75
C GLY A 228 4.88 9.12 -7.68
N CYS A 229 4.63 8.47 -6.55
CA CYS A 229 3.80 9.03 -5.48
C CYS A 229 4.47 10.21 -4.76
N ALA A 230 5.80 10.37 -4.86
CA ALA A 230 6.54 11.49 -4.27
C ALA A 230 6.08 12.84 -4.85
N ASN A 231 5.65 12.85 -6.12
CA ASN A 231 5.12 14.03 -6.83
C ASN A 231 3.62 13.86 -7.15
N GLY A 232 2.89 13.16 -6.28
CA GLY A 232 1.46 12.95 -6.45
C GLY A 232 0.67 14.26 -6.38
N GLY A 233 -0.48 14.31 -7.08
CA GLY A 233 -1.28 15.53 -7.20
C GLY A 233 -1.83 16.08 -5.87
N GLY A 234 -1.89 15.27 -4.81
CA GLY A 234 -2.33 15.66 -3.47
C GLY A 234 -1.22 16.23 -2.58
N GLN A 235 0.01 16.35 -3.09
CA GLN A 235 1.12 16.98 -2.38
C GLN A 235 1.02 18.51 -2.40
N PRO A 236 1.54 19.21 -1.38
CA PRO A 236 1.75 20.66 -1.45
C PRO A 236 2.61 21.02 -2.67
N LYS A 237 2.12 21.92 -3.52
CA LYS A 237 2.80 22.29 -4.76
C LYS A 237 3.93 23.30 -4.50
N PRO A 238 5.19 22.97 -4.83
CA PRO A 238 6.27 23.95 -4.81
C PRO A 238 6.19 24.86 -6.07
N PRO A 239 6.98 25.95 -6.13
CA PRO A 239 7.21 26.67 -7.37
C PRO A 239 7.70 25.73 -8.49
N PRO A 240 7.36 25.99 -9.77
CA PRO A 240 7.70 25.08 -10.87
C PRO A 240 9.20 24.73 -10.99
N ALA A 241 10.09 25.69 -10.68
CA ALA A 241 11.54 25.50 -10.72
C ALA A 241 12.03 24.46 -9.69
N ASP A 242 11.28 24.23 -8.62
CA ASP A 242 11.69 23.42 -7.47
C ASP A 242 11.08 22.02 -7.46
N VAL A 243 10.17 21.70 -8.40
CA VAL A 243 9.42 20.43 -8.43
C VAL A 243 10.36 19.22 -8.40
N ALA A 244 11.42 19.23 -9.22
CA ALA A 244 12.37 18.12 -9.29
C ALA A 244 13.14 17.94 -7.96
N ALA A 245 13.67 19.02 -7.41
CA ALA A 245 14.40 19.00 -6.15
C ALA A 245 13.51 18.57 -4.98
N ARG A 246 12.27 19.05 -4.94
CA ARG A 246 11.28 18.68 -3.92
C ARG A 246 10.90 17.20 -4.03
N THR A 247 10.67 16.69 -5.24
CA THR A 247 10.34 15.28 -5.47
C THR A 247 11.46 14.36 -4.99
N ALA A 248 12.71 14.67 -5.37
CA ALA A 248 13.88 13.92 -4.94
C ALA A 248 14.06 13.97 -3.41
N ASN A 249 13.80 15.13 -2.77
CA ASN A 249 13.86 15.24 -1.32
C ASN A 249 12.79 14.40 -0.61
N VAL A 250 11.55 14.41 -1.10
CA VAL A 250 10.46 13.59 -0.54
C VAL A 250 10.78 12.11 -0.67
N GLU A 251 11.26 11.67 -1.83
CA GLU A 251 11.68 10.29 -2.05
C GLU A 251 12.82 9.89 -1.12
N ALA A 252 13.87 10.70 -1.01
CA ALA A 252 15.00 10.43 -0.12
C ALA A 252 14.56 10.27 1.34
N ARG A 253 13.67 11.14 1.84
CA ARG A 253 13.15 11.06 3.21
C ARG A 253 12.27 9.83 3.43
N TYR A 254 11.49 9.44 2.41
CA TYR A 254 10.71 8.21 2.47
C TYR A 254 11.62 6.98 2.53
N ILE A 255 12.68 6.94 1.72
CA ILE A 255 13.69 5.88 1.73
C ILE A 255 14.38 5.83 3.09
N GLU A 256 14.82 6.96 3.63
CA GLU A 256 15.47 7.04 4.95
C GLU A 256 14.56 6.52 6.08
N ALA A 257 13.33 7.04 6.17
CA ALA A 257 12.38 6.65 7.21
C ALA A 257 11.99 5.16 7.13
N SER A 258 11.91 4.62 5.91
CA SER A 258 11.53 3.24 5.67
C SER A 258 12.74 2.29 5.86
N SER A 259 13.97 2.74 5.56
CA SER A 259 15.20 1.94 5.64
C SER A 259 15.43 1.29 7.00
N ALA A 260 15.10 1.99 8.08
CA ALA A 260 15.24 1.50 9.46
C ALA A 260 14.26 0.36 9.81
N ARG A 261 13.21 0.17 9.00
CA ARG A 261 12.13 -0.81 9.22
C ARG A 261 12.05 -1.84 8.09
N ARG A 262 13.13 -2.02 7.33
CA ARG A 262 13.19 -3.01 6.24
C ARG A 262 13.09 -4.42 6.80
N ARG A 263 12.01 -5.11 6.42
CA ARG A 263 11.84 -6.55 6.59
C ARG A 263 11.18 -7.13 5.33
N GLN A 264 11.55 -8.34 4.94
CA GLN A 264 10.79 -9.07 3.93
C GLN A 264 9.37 -9.32 4.43
N PRO A 265 8.33 -9.10 3.61
CA PRO A 265 6.96 -9.38 4.03
C PRO A 265 6.77 -10.84 4.44
N LEU A 266 7.52 -11.77 3.82
CA LEU A 266 7.47 -13.20 4.11
C LEU A 266 8.21 -13.58 5.40
N ASP A 267 9.16 -12.76 5.85
CA ASP A 267 9.90 -12.99 7.10
C ASP A 267 9.20 -12.31 8.29
N ASP A 268 8.12 -11.56 8.07
CA ASP A 268 7.37 -10.93 9.15
C ASP A 268 6.42 -11.95 9.79
N PRO A 269 6.59 -12.28 11.09
CA PRO A 269 5.75 -13.26 11.76
C PRO A 269 4.28 -12.82 11.85
N SER A 270 4.02 -11.51 11.85
CA SER A 270 2.66 -10.95 11.84
C SER A 270 1.97 -11.21 10.51
N VAL A 271 2.72 -11.17 9.40
CA VAL A 271 2.21 -11.55 8.07
C VAL A 271 1.96 -13.06 8.01
N ALA A 272 2.89 -13.88 8.50
CA ALA A 272 2.70 -15.34 8.55
C ALA A 272 1.45 -15.71 9.37
N ALA A 273 1.23 -15.04 10.50
CA ALA A 273 0.06 -15.26 11.37
C ALA A 273 -1.28 -14.97 10.66
N LEU A 274 -1.32 -14.06 9.68
CA LEU A 274 -2.52 -13.79 8.89
C LEU A 274 -2.95 -14.97 8.02
N TYR A 275 -2.02 -15.85 7.65
CA TYR A 275 -2.22 -16.99 6.74
C TYR A 275 -2.24 -18.36 7.44
N ALA A 276 -2.00 -18.41 8.75
CA ALA A 276 -1.97 -19.64 9.53
C ALA A 276 -3.35 -20.35 9.56
N ASP A 277 -3.38 -21.65 9.87
CA ASP A 277 -4.63 -22.38 10.00
C ASP A 277 -5.54 -21.79 11.09
N GLY A 278 -6.82 -21.62 10.78
CA GLY A 278 -7.79 -20.98 11.67
C GLY A 278 -7.73 -19.45 11.69
N SER A 279 -6.85 -18.82 10.91
CA SER A 279 -6.75 -17.36 10.80
C SER A 279 -7.58 -16.79 9.64
N PHE A 280 -7.63 -15.46 9.55
CA PHE A 280 -8.46 -14.74 8.58
C PHE A 280 -8.13 -15.08 7.11
N LEU A 281 -6.85 -15.20 6.75
CA LEU A 281 -6.40 -15.53 5.39
C LEU A 281 -5.93 -16.99 5.25
N GLN A 282 -6.42 -17.90 6.09
CA GLN A 282 -6.07 -19.33 5.99
C GLN A 282 -6.21 -19.87 4.55
N GLY A 283 -5.33 -20.81 4.19
CA GLY A 283 -5.24 -21.36 2.83
C GLY A 283 -4.25 -20.62 1.91
N GLY A 284 -3.48 -19.68 2.46
CA GLY A 284 -2.32 -19.06 1.80
C GLY A 284 -2.65 -17.87 0.87
N PRO A 285 -1.62 -17.22 0.30
CA PRO A 285 -1.74 -15.95 -0.44
C PRO A 285 -2.66 -16.00 -1.68
N LEU A 286 -2.81 -17.18 -2.28
CA LEU A 286 -3.68 -17.39 -3.44
C LEU A 286 -4.96 -18.19 -3.09
N GLY A 287 -5.17 -18.47 -1.80
CA GLY A 287 -6.33 -19.19 -1.30
C GLY A 287 -7.62 -18.38 -1.43
N PRO A 288 -8.80 -19.02 -1.27
CA PRO A 288 -10.10 -18.39 -1.47
C PRO A 288 -10.36 -17.22 -0.49
N ASN A 289 -9.80 -17.28 0.72
CA ASN A 289 -9.93 -16.19 1.70
C ASN A 289 -9.12 -14.96 1.28
N ALA A 290 -7.85 -15.16 0.88
CA ALA A 290 -7.01 -14.09 0.35
C ALA A 290 -7.59 -13.50 -0.93
N GLN A 291 -8.05 -14.32 -1.88
CA GLN A 291 -8.71 -13.82 -3.11
C GLN A 291 -9.95 -12.97 -2.82
N ARG A 292 -10.75 -13.34 -1.81
CA ARG A 292 -11.95 -12.58 -1.45
C ARG A 292 -11.61 -11.28 -0.73
N ALA A 293 -10.63 -11.32 0.17
CA ALA A 293 -10.31 -10.21 1.07
C ALA A 293 -9.34 -9.19 0.44
N LEU A 294 -8.32 -9.68 -0.28
CA LEU A 294 -7.15 -8.89 -0.73
C LEU A 294 -7.07 -8.71 -2.24
N HIS A 295 -7.99 -9.28 -3.01
CA HIS A 295 -8.05 -9.08 -4.46
C HIS A 295 -9.33 -8.33 -4.86
N THR A 296 -9.28 -7.76 -6.07
CA THR A 296 -10.38 -7.06 -6.74
C THR A 296 -10.36 -7.41 -8.23
N SER A 297 -11.37 -6.94 -8.95
CA SER A 297 -11.44 -7.00 -10.40
C SER A 297 -11.55 -5.60 -10.99
N PHE A 298 -11.03 -5.42 -12.20
CA PHE A 298 -11.13 -4.16 -12.93
C PHE A 298 -12.13 -4.37 -14.05
N LYS A 299 -13.19 -3.56 -14.07
CA LYS A 299 -14.14 -3.51 -15.18
C LYS A 299 -13.73 -2.38 -16.11
N ALA A 300 -13.85 -2.60 -17.41
CA ALA A 300 -13.77 -1.50 -18.36
C ALA A 300 -14.90 -0.52 -18.04
N VAL A 301 -14.57 0.77 -17.98
CA VAL A 301 -15.61 1.81 -17.92
C VAL A 301 -16.36 1.72 -19.25
N VAL A 302 -17.63 1.30 -19.19
CA VAL A 302 -18.53 1.43 -20.33
C VAL A 302 -18.80 2.91 -20.46
N THR A 303 -18.20 3.54 -21.46
CA THR A 303 -18.56 4.91 -21.82
C THR A 303 -19.98 4.87 -22.36
N ASP A 304 -20.97 5.07 -21.48
CA ASP A 304 -22.26 5.58 -21.93
C ASP A 304 -21.99 6.96 -22.53
N GLU A 305 -22.45 7.21 -23.76
CA GLU A 305 -22.26 8.48 -24.47
C GLU A 305 -22.78 9.70 -23.68
N ALA A 306 -23.57 9.47 -22.63
CA ALA A 306 -24.07 10.49 -21.70
C ALA A 306 -23.07 10.90 -20.58
N SER A 307 -21.98 10.15 -20.38
CA SER A 307 -21.02 10.34 -19.27
C SER A 307 -19.61 10.72 -19.74
N SER A 308 -19.48 11.30 -20.93
CA SER A 308 -18.23 11.94 -21.32
C SER A 308 -18.01 13.15 -20.41
N LEU A 309 -17.30 12.95 -19.30
CA LEU A 309 -16.48 13.97 -18.69
C LEU A 309 -15.41 14.33 -19.71
N THR A 310 -15.79 15.17 -20.66
CA THR A 310 -14.88 15.84 -21.59
C THR A 310 -14.07 16.83 -20.77
N MET A 311 -13.09 16.33 -19.99
CA MET A 311 -12.00 17.16 -19.52
C MET A 311 -11.19 17.53 -20.77
N GLN A 312 -11.51 18.68 -21.33
CA GLN A 312 -10.64 19.35 -22.28
C GLN A 312 -9.36 19.72 -21.51
N TRP A 313 -8.23 19.18 -21.99
CA TRP A 313 -6.88 19.51 -21.51
C TRP A 313 -6.37 20.75 -22.21
#